data_AF-A0A011NEN2-F1
#
_entry.id   AF-A0A011NEN2-F1
#
_cell.length_a   1.000
_cell.length_b   1.000
_cell.length_c   1.000
_cell.angle_alpha   90.00
_cell.angle_beta   90.00
_cell.angle_gamma   90.00
#
_symmetry.space_group_name_H-M   'P 1'
#
loop_
_entity.id
_entity.type
_entity.pdbx_description
1 polymer ?
#
loop_
_entity_poly.entity_id
_entity_poly.type
_entity_poly.pdbx_seq_one_letter_code
_entity_poly.pdbx_strand_id
1 'polypeptide(L)'
;MINALYNLTAKGLLKALSFILATALVAMILLNSTAFATHFGGRTPYLVILVFYGMAILWIHGVGFEIKSTLWKVIFLPLIGYCIVIPSLWILLVR
;
A
#
# COMPACT_ATOMS: atom_id res chain seq x y z
N MET A 1 20.03 -11.33 -1.55
CA MET A 1 19.33 -10.55 -2.60
C MET A 1 18.16 -9.74 -2.05
N ILE A 2 17.21 -10.35 -1.32
CA ILE A 2 16.04 -9.62 -0.78
C ILE A 2 16.40 -8.45 0.16
N ASN A 3 17.47 -8.58 0.96
CA ASN A 3 17.94 -7.49 1.82
C ASN A 3 18.41 -6.26 1.03
N ALA A 4 19.05 -6.47 -0.12
CA ALA A 4 19.50 -5.37 -0.97
C ALA A 4 18.31 -4.64 -1.58
N LEU A 5 17.31 -5.39 -2.09
CA LEU A 5 16.08 -4.82 -2.64
C LEU A 5 15.29 -4.05 -1.58
N TYR A 6 15.14 -4.61 -0.38
CA TYR A 6 14.49 -3.94 0.75
C TYR A 6 15.22 -2.64 1.12
N ASN A 7 16.56 -2.68 1.20
CA ASN A 7 17.35 -1.50 1.55
C ASN A 7 17.33 -0.42 0.45
N LEU A 8 17.25 -0.81 -0.83
CA LEU A 8 17.07 0.13 -1.94
C LEU A 8 15.76 0.91 -1.81
N THR A 9 14.71 0.23 -1.34
CA THR A 9 13.41 0.87 -1.07
C THR A 9 13.39 1.66 0.23
N ALA A 10 14.26 1.37 1.20
CA ALA A 10 14.29 2.00 2.53
C ALA A 10 14.89 3.42 2.58
N LYS A 11 14.89 4.14 1.44
CA LYS A 11 15.35 5.53 1.36
C LYS A 11 14.30 6.49 1.93
N GLY A 12 14.74 7.58 2.54
CA GLY A 12 13.86 8.55 3.21
C GLY A 12 12.72 9.09 2.32
N LEU A 13 13.02 9.42 1.06
CA LEU A 13 12.00 9.90 0.11
C LEU A 13 10.94 8.84 -0.22
N LEU A 14 11.33 7.57 -0.33
CA LEU A 14 10.39 6.47 -0.59
C LEU A 14 9.54 6.14 0.65
N LYS A 15 10.11 6.28 1.85
CA LYS A 15 9.34 6.22 3.10
C LYS A 15 8.28 7.34 3.14
N ALA A 16 8.68 8.58 2.86
CA ALA A 16 7.75 9.71 2.80
C ALA A 16 6.66 9.50 1.74
N LEU A 17 7.01 9.04 0.54
CA LEU A 17 6.05 8.72 -0.51
C LEU A 17 5.06 7.64 -0.07
N SER A 18 5.53 6.57 0.56
CA SER A 18 4.66 5.51 1.08
C SER A 18 3.66 6.04 2.11
N PHE A 19 4.12 6.91 3.01
CA PHE A 19 3.26 7.54 4.01
C PHE A 19 2.18 8.42 3.36
N ILE A 20 2.55 9.22 2.36
CA ILE A 20 1.61 10.07 1.60
C ILE A 20 0.57 9.21 0.89
N LEU A 21 1.00 8.17 0.17
CA LEU A 21 0.09 7.28 -0.57
C LEU A 21 -0.85 6.50 0.34
N ALA A 22 -0.35 5.99 1.47
CA ALA A 22 -1.17 5.28 2.45
C ALA A 22 -2.22 6.21 3.06
N THR A 23 -1.82 7.43 3.44
CA THR A 23 -2.74 8.46 3.97
C THR A 23 -3.78 8.89 2.93
N ALA A 24 -3.36 9.12 1.68
CA ALA A 24 -4.26 9.46 0.58
C ALA A 24 -5.28 8.35 0.33
N LEU A 25 -4.87 7.08 0.37
CA LEU A 25 -5.79 5.97 0.18
C LEU A 25 -6.77 5.85 1.35
N VAL A 26 -6.33 6.01 2.60
CA VAL A 26 -7.23 6.08 3.76
C VAL A 26 -8.26 7.20 3.57
N ALA A 27 -7.82 8.40 3.18
CA ALA A 27 -8.71 9.52 2.93
C ALA A 27 -9.72 9.19 1.82
N MET A 28 -9.29 8.60 0.70
CA MET A 28 -10.19 8.20 -0.39
C MET A 28 -11.21 7.13 0.05
N ILE A 29 -10.81 6.15 0.85
CA ILE A 29 -11.72 5.11 1.37
C ILE A 29 -12.79 5.74 2.29
N LEU A 30 -12.40 6.68 3.14
CA LEU A 30 -13.33 7.33 4.09
C LEU A 30 -14.25 8.34 3.41
N LEU A 31 -13.69 9.18 2.53
CA LEU A 31 -14.43 10.26 1.86
C LEU A 31 -15.27 9.76 0.68
N ASN A 32 -14.86 8.66 0.03
CA ASN A 32 -15.54 8.07 -1.13
C ASN A 32 -15.88 6.58 -0.90
N SER A 33 -16.43 6.27 0.27
CA SER A 33 -16.68 4.89 0.73
C SER A 33 -17.61 4.08 -0.20
N THR A 34 -18.63 4.72 -0.78
CA THR A 34 -19.54 4.09 -1.76
C THR A 34 -18.80 3.69 -3.03
N ALA A 35 -17.97 4.57 -3.58
CA ALA A 35 -17.13 4.26 -4.73
C ALA A 35 -16.17 3.12 -4.38
N PHE A 36 -15.48 3.20 -3.24
CA PHE A 36 -14.58 2.13 -2.80
C PHE A 36 -15.30 0.77 -2.72
N ALA A 37 -16.47 0.71 -2.07
CA ALA A 37 -17.28 -0.50 -1.96
C ALA A 37 -17.71 -1.04 -3.33
N THR A 38 -18.14 -0.20 -4.27
CA THR A 38 -18.59 -0.64 -5.59
C THR A 38 -17.47 -1.31 -6.39
N HIS A 39 -16.28 -0.72 -6.45
CA HIS A 39 -15.23 -1.24 -7.32
C HIS A 39 -14.35 -2.32 -6.67
N PHE A 40 -14.20 -2.31 -5.35
CA PHE A 40 -13.35 -3.29 -4.65
C PHE A 40 -14.14 -4.25 -3.78
N GLY A 41 -15.26 -3.82 -3.18
CA GLY A 41 -16.09 -4.62 -2.29
C GLY A 41 -17.25 -5.37 -2.95
N GLY A 42 -17.59 -5.05 -4.20
CA GLY A 42 -18.73 -5.62 -4.92
C GLY A 42 -18.56 -7.09 -5.27
N ARG A 43 -18.43 -7.42 -6.56
CA ARG A 43 -18.40 -8.82 -7.03
C ARG A 43 -17.16 -9.60 -6.56
N THR A 44 -16.11 -8.91 -6.14
CA THR A 44 -14.81 -9.53 -5.82
C THR A 44 -14.28 -9.03 -4.47
N PRO A 45 -14.86 -9.47 -3.34
CA PRO A 45 -14.55 -8.93 -2.01
C PRO A 45 -13.08 -9.10 -1.58
N TYR A 46 -12.36 -10.07 -2.16
CA TYR A 46 -10.92 -10.26 -1.92
C TYR A 46 -10.07 -9.06 -2.35
N LEU A 47 -10.58 -8.20 -3.25
CA LEU A 47 -9.87 -6.98 -3.63
C LEU A 47 -9.78 -5.99 -2.46
N VAL A 48 -10.78 -5.92 -1.57
CA VAL A 48 -10.69 -5.09 -0.35
C VAL A 48 -9.52 -5.52 0.52
N ILE A 49 -9.38 -6.84 0.73
CA ILE A 49 -8.29 -7.41 1.51
C ILE A 49 -6.94 -7.09 0.85
N LEU A 50 -6.85 -7.23 -0.47
CA LEU A 50 -5.63 -6.90 -1.22
C LEU A 50 -5.26 -5.41 -1.08
N VAL A 51 -6.24 -4.51 -1.20
CA VAL A 51 -6.01 -3.06 -1.06
C VAL A 51 -5.55 -2.71 0.36
N PHE A 52 -6.20 -3.26 1.39
CA PHE A 52 -5.77 -3.06 2.77
C PHE A 52 -4.40 -3.65 3.06
N TYR A 53 -4.06 -4.79 2.45
CA TYR A 53 -2.72 -5.35 2.53
C TYR A 53 -1.67 -4.42 1.91
N GLY A 54 -1.92 -3.91 0.70
CA GLY A 54 -1.04 -2.91 0.07
C GLY A 54 -0.89 -1.64 0.91
N MET A 55 -1.99 -1.15 1.47
CA MET A 55 -2.01 0.00 2.38
C MET A 55 -1.19 -0.26 3.65
N ALA A 56 -1.32 -1.44 4.26
CA ALA A 56 -0.56 -1.83 5.44
C ALA A 56 0.94 -1.91 5.16
N ILE A 57 1.35 -2.44 4.00
CA ILE A 57 2.75 -2.43 3.55
C ILE A 57 3.28 -1.00 3.52
N LEU A 58 2.55 -0.07 2.89
CA LEU A 58 2.98 1.32 2.77
C LEU A 58 2.98 2.07 4.11
N TRP A 59 2.08 1.74 5.05
CA TRP A 59 2.13 2.25 6.42
C TRP A 59 3.38 1.78 7.15
N ILE A 60 3.66 0.48 7.17
CA ILE A 60 4.84 -0.11 7.81
C ILE A 60 6.11 0.54 7.25
N HIS A 61 6.20 0.65 5.92
CA HIS A 61 7.34 1.29 5.28
C HIS A 61 7.41 2.80 5.59
N GLY A 62 6.29 3.50 5.50
CA GLY A 62 6.21 4.96 5.58
C GLY A 62 6.52 5.53 6.96
N VAL A 63 6.13 4.84 8.03
CA VAL A 63 6.54 5.21 9.41
C VAL A 63 8.00 4.89 9.70
N GLY A 64 8.71 4.26 8.77
CA GLY A 64 10.11 3.91 8.89
C GLY A 64 10.37 2.64 9.70
N PHE A 65 9.37 1.76 9.87
CA PHE A 65 9.54 0.51 10.59
C PHE A 65 10.55 -0.41 9.89
N GLU A 66 11.57 -0.87 10.65
CA GLU A 66 12.63 -1.72 10.12
C GLU A 66 12.34 -3.21 10.39
N ILE A 67 11.98 -3.93 9.34
CA ILE A 67 11.75 -5.36 9.42
C ILE A 67 13.09 -6.09 9.46
N LYS A 68 13.35 -6.86 10.52
CA LYS A 68 14.59 -7.64 10.66
C LYS A 68 14.52 -9.02 9.99
N SER A 69 13.38 -9.70 10.11
CA SER A 69 13.18 -11.04 9.58
C SER A 69 13.08 -11.07 8.05
N THR A 70 13.79 -12.01 7.42
CA THR A 70 13.81 -12.18 5.97
C THR A 70 12.44 -12.54 5.39
N LEU A 71 11.68 -13.42 6.06
CA LEU A 71 10.34 -13.81 5.63
C LEU A 71 9.42 -12.58 5.58
N TRP A 72 9.46 -11.77 6.64
CA TRP A 72 8.62 -10.58 6.74
C TRP A 72 9.03 -9.48 5.75
N LYS A 73 10.31 -9.39 5.35
CA LYS A 73 10.75 -8.48 4.27
C LYS A 73 10.17 -8.86 2.90
N VAL A 74 9.91 -10.15 2.66
CA VAL A 74 9.29 -10.62 1.41
C VAL A 74 7.80 -10.27 1.41
N ILE A 75 7.12 -10.59 2.51
CA ILE A 75 5.68 -10.32 2.67
C ILE A 75 5.45 -8.81 2.57
N PHE A 76 6.13 -8.01 3.40
CA PHE A 76 5.96 -6.56 3.43
C PHE A 76 6.95 -5.78 2.54
N LEU A 77 7.23 -6.31 1.35
CA LEU A 77 8.11 -5.61 0.41
C LEU A 77 7.41 -4.34 -0.13
N PRO A 78 8.01 -3.14 -0.02
CA PRO A 78 7.35 -1.88 -0.39
C PRO A 78 6.89 -1.82 -1.84
N LEU A 79 7.61 -2.46 -2.77
CA LEU A 79 7.20 -2.57 -4.18
C LEU A 79 5.80 -3.17 -4.33
N ILE A 80 5.47 -4.20 -3.55
CA ILE A 80 4.15 -4.84 -3.59
C ILE A 80 3.08 -3.83 -3.16
N GLY A 81 3.37 -3.05 -2.11
CA GLY A 81 2.49 -1.97 -1.66
C GLY A 81 2.23 -0.93 -2.76
N TYR A 82 3.27 -0.47 -3.45
CA TYR A 82 3.11 0.49 -4.56
C TYR A 82 2.30 -0.09 -5.73
N CYS A 83 2.58 -1.33 -6.13
CA CYS A 83 1.87 -2.01 -7.21
C CYS A 83 0.37 -2.20 -6.92
N ILE A 84 -0.04 -2.22 -5.65
CA ILE A 84 -1.44 -2.32 -5.25
C ILE A 84 -2.06 -0.93 -5.08
N VAL A 85 -1.41 -0.06 -4.31
CA VAL A 85 -2.00 1.22 -3.87
C VAL A 85 -2.09 2.25 -5.01
N ILE A 86 -1.07 2.33 -5.89
CA ILE A 86 -1.08 3.32 -6.98
C ILE A 86 -2.25 3.06 -7.95
N PRO A 87 -2.46 1.84 -8.47
CA PRO A 87 -3.64 1.55 -9.28
C PRO A 87 -4.94 1.76 -8.49
N SER A 88 -4.98 1.40 -7.21
CA SER A 88 -6.19 1.57 -6.40
C SER A 88 -6.60 3.05 -6.28
N LEU A 89 -5.64 3.93 -6.01
CA LEU A 89 -5.83 5.38 -6.01
C LEU A 89 -6.22 5.90 -7.38
N TRP A 90 -5.54 5.46 -8.44
CA TRP A 90 -5.88 5.84 -9.81
C TRP A 90 -7.33 5.51 -10.15
N ILE A 91 -7.77 4.28 -9.88
CA ILE A 91 -9.16 3.88 -10.13
C ILE A 91 -10.10 4.73 -9.27
N LEU A 92 -9.76 5.08 -8.03
CA LEU A 92 -10.59 5.93 -7.17
C LEU A 92 -10.66 7.40 -7.61
N LEU A 93 -9.62 7.92 -8.25
CA LEU A 93 -9.52 9.32 -8.70
C LEU A 93 -10.08 9.55 -10.11
N VAL A 94 -9.98 8.56 -10.98
CA VAL A 94 -10.43 8.61 -12.39
C VAL A 94 -11.82 7.98 -12.56
N ARG A 95 -12.43 7.57 -11.44
CA ARG A 95 -13.84 7.19 -11.35
C ARG A 95 -14.77 8.35 -11.65
#